data_AF-A0A182S7U8-F1
#
_entry.id   AF-A0A182S7U8-F1
#
_cell.length_a   1.000
_cell.length_b   1.000
_cell.length_c   1.000
_cell.angle_alpha   90.00
_cell.angle_beta   90.00
_cell.angle_gamma   90.00
#
_symmetry.space_group_name_H-M   'P 1'
#
loop_
_entity.id
_entity.type
_entity.pdbx_description
1 polymer ?
#
loop_
_entity_poly.entity_id
_entity_poly.type
_entity_poly.pdbx_seq_one_letter_code
_entity_poly.pdbx_strand_id
1 'polypeptide(L)'
;MLLLPTAIEVHCQQWGDPKFDTENTENISLAAFDDTLLQQDVWMVEEIQPPFVLLCLNYQGSPEPTIRQAPLNLEAELKRANDGRWCIYINRRQDYEVDKRSNIILLVVENPAVPYTILVTLVNILDNAPVMTAEGNCEIEEQRDDFVSGCLFNVYHADGFEVNGIGNTSTNELSFAIDDASGAGEHFEYVVAAKPHPQPNYNKQYNLRGLR
;
A
#
# COMPACT_ATOMS: atom_id res chain seq x y z
N MET A 1 -61.38 5.68 31.76
CA MET A 1 -59.91 5.82 31.85
C MET A 1 -59.31 4.79 30.91
N LEU A 2 -59.02 5.19 29.67
CA LEU A 2 -58.46 4.30 28.64
C LEU A 2 -56.96 4.11 28.93
N LEU A 3 -56.54 2.85 29.09
CA LEU A 3 -55.13 2.45 29.07
C LEU A 3 -54.66 2.47 27.62
N LEU A 4 -53.73 3.37 27.30
CA LEU A 4 -52.97 3.35 26.05
C LEU A 4 -51.96 2.19 26.13
N PRO A 5 -51.87 1.31 25.12
CA PRO A 5 -50.80 0.33 25.05
C PRO A 5 -49.50 1.06 24.75
N THR A 6 -48.52 0.94 25.65
CA THR A 6 -47.12 1.31 25.40
C THR A 6 -46.60 0.45 24.25
N ALA A 7 -46.25 1.08 23.13
CA ALA A 7 -45.48 0.45 22.08
C ALA A 7 -44.13 0.05 22.67
N ILE A 8 -43.84 -1.25 22.65
CA ILE A 8 -42.52 -1.78 22.94
C ILE A 8 -41.70 -1.49 21.68
N GLU A 9 -40.85 -0.47 21.72
CA GLU A 9 -39.81 -0.28 20.71
C GLU A 9 -38.81 -1.43 20.87
N VAL A 10 -38.96 -2.46 20.03
CA VAL A 10 -37.91 -3.44 19.79
C VAL A 10 -36.73 -2.65 19.22
N HIS A 11 -35.70 -2.42 20.05
CA HIS A 11 -34.42 -1.88 19.59
C HIS A 11 -33.77 -2.94 18.71
N CYS A 12 -34.14 -2.95 17.42
CA CYS A 12 -33.50 -3.72 16.37
C CYS A 12 -32.00 -3.41 16.35
N GLN A 13 -31.20 -4.43 16.04
CA GLN A 13 -29.76 -4.38 15.78
C GLN A 13 -29.34 -3.03 15.18
N GLN A 14 -28.61 -2.21 15.94
CA GLN A 14 -28.14 -0.89 15.48
C GLN A 14 -27.08 -0.99 14.37
N TRP A 15 -26.53 -2.18 14.18
CA TRP A 15 -25.53 -2.51 13.17
C TRP A 15 -26.14 -3.42 12.09
N GLY A 16 -25.87 -3.08 10.84
CA GLY A 16 -26.03 -3.99 9.70
C GLY A 16 -24.87 -4.99 9.58
N ASP A 17 -25.03 -5.95 8.67
CA ASP A 17 -24.00 -6.91 8.28
C ASP A 17 -23.66 -6.68 6.79
N PRO A 18 -22.39 -6.40 6.43
CA PRO A 18 -21.24 -6.22 7.31
C PRO A 18 -21.33 -4.94 8.16
N LYS A 19 -20.60 -4.86 9.27
CA LYS A 19 -20.56 -3.62 10.11
C LYS A 19 -19.90 -2.45 9.39
N PHE A 20 -18.89 -2.75 8.58
CA PHE A 20 -18.14 -1.78 7.79
C PHE A 20 -18.15 -2.20 6.33
N ASP A 21 -18.18 -1.22 5.45
CA ASP A 21 -18.21 -1.43 4.01
C ASP A 21 -17.39 -0.35 3.31
N THR A 22 -16.88 -0.63 2.11
CA THR A 22 -16.14 0.35 1.32
C THR A 22 -16.67 0.40 -0.10
N GLU A 23 -16.90 1.61 -0.61
CA GLU A 23 -17.30 1.82 -2.00
C GLU A 23 -16.08 1.86 -2.94
N ASN A 24 -14.86 1.93 -2.40
CA ASN A 24 -13.60 1.97 -3.14
C ASN A 24 -12.95 0.59 -3.21
N THR A 25 -13.69 -0.41 -3.71
CA THR A 25 -13.26 -1.81 -3.74
C THR A 25 -12.10 -2.10 -4.70
N GLU A 26 -11.79 -1.17 -5.59
CA GLU A 26 -10.62 -1.24 -6.46
C GLU A 26 -9.31 -1.08 -5.68
N ASN A 27 -9.29 -0.16 -4.71
CA ASN A 27 -8.07 0.21 -3.98
C ASN A 27 -8.10 -0.19 -2.50
N ILE A 28 -9.26 -0.60 -1.98
CA ILE A 28 -9.46 -0.93 -0.57
C ILE A 28 -10.14 -2.29 -0.44
N SER A 29 -9.56 -3.14 0.40
CA SER A 29 -10.10 -4.43 0.78
C SER A 29 -10.32 -4.49 2.29
N LEU A 30 -11.43 -5.09 2.71
CA LEU A 30 -11.82 -5.24 4.11
C LEU A 30 -11.83 -6.73 4.48
N ALA A 31 -11.26 -7.07 5.64
CA ALA A 31 -11.46 -8.39 6.23
C ALA A 31 -12.91 -8.55 6.74
N ALA A 32 -13.28 -9.78 7.10
CA ALA A 32 -14.41 -9.98 8.00
C ALA A 32 -14.13 -9.28 9.34
N PHE A 33 -15.14 -8.63 9.90
CA PHE A 33 -15.02 -7.96 11.20
C PHE A 33 -14.80 -8.98 12.32
N ASP A 34 -13.88 -8.69 13.24
CA ASP A 34 -13.63 -9.50 14.43
C ASP A 34 -14.42 -8.94 15.62
N ASP A 35 -15.54 -9.59 15.96
CA ASP A 35 -16.37 -9.21 17.12
C ASP A 35 -15.69 -9.44 18.49
N THR A 36 -14.66 -10.27 18.56
CA THR A 36 -13.92 -10.54 19.81
C THR A 36 -12.97 -9.40 20.14
N LEU A 37 -12.27 -8.90 19.12
CA LEU A 37 -11.33 -7.77 19.24
C LEU A 37 -11.99 -6.41 18.96
N LEU A 38 -13.22 -6.42 18.45
CA LEU A 38 -13.91 -5.26 17.88
C LEU A 38 -13.06 -4.57 16.81
N GLN A 39 -12.54 -5.37 15.87
CA GLN A 39 -11.53 -4.93 14.92
C GLN A 39 -11.98 -5.11 13.46
N GLN A 40 -11.72 -4.09 12.65
CA GLN A 40 -11.81 -4.13 11.20
C GLN A 40 -10.41 -3.99 10.61
N ASP A 41 -9.94 -5.02 9.92
CA ASP A 41 -8.71 -4.94 9.13
C ASP A 41 -9.02 -4.38 7.73
N VAL A 42 -8.18 -3.45 7.29
CA VAL A 42 -8.30 -2.70 6.05
C VAL A 42 -6.97 -2.74 5.31
N TRP A 43 -6.96 -3.25 4.09
CA TRP A 43 -5.83 -3.10 3.16
C TRP A 43 -6.16 -2.00 2.19
N MET A 44 -5.28 -1.00 2.09
CA MET A 44 -5.46 0.19 1.28
C MET A 44 -4.22 0.36 0.41
N VAL A 45 -4.40 0.39 -0.90
CA VAL A 45 -3.35 0.78 -1.86
C VAL A 45 -2.87 2.20 -1.56
N GLU A 46 -1.57 2.45 -1.71
CA GLU A 46 -1.00 3.79 -1.62
C GLU A 46 -1.34 4.70 -2.82
N GLU A 47 -0.89 5.95 -2.79
CA GLU A 47 -1.05 6.95 -3.87
C GLU A 47 -2.51 7.20 -4.32
N ILE A 48 -3.51 6.76 -3.55
CA ILE A 48 -4.92 7.10 -3.78
C ILE A 48 -5.09 8.62 -3.65
N GLN A 49 -5.65 9.25 -4.68
CA GLN A 49 -5.91 10.69 -4.71
C GLN A 49 -6.88 11.12 -3.59
N PRO A 50 -6.44 11.98 -2.63
CA PRO A 50 -7.32 12.50 -1.59
C PRO A 50 -8.20 13.66 -2.08
N PRO A 51 -9.34 13.93 -1.40
CA PRO A 51 -9.90 13.12 -0.33
C PRO A 51 -10.61 11.87 -0.87
N PHE A 52 -10.49 10.74 -0.16
CA PHE A 52 -11.23 9.52 -0.50
C PHE A 52 -11.87 8.89 0.75
N VAL A 53 -12.90 8.08 0.51
CA VAL A 53 -13.56 7.28 1.56
C VAL A 53 -12.74 6.03 1.82
N LEU A 54 -12.31 5.83 3.07
CA LEU A 54 -11.68 4.57 3.50
C LEU A 54 -12.74 3.48 3.64
N LEU A 55 -13.73 3.76 4.50
CA LEU A 55 -14.86 2.88 4.77
C LEU A 55 -16.03 3.66 5.37
N CYS A 56 -17.21 3.07 5.31
CA CYS A 56 -18.46 3.55 5.87
C CYS A 56 -18.98 2.57 6.94
N LEU A 57 -19.65 3.12 7.94
CA LEU A 57 -20.29 2.38 9.02
C LEU A 57 -21.72 2.03 8.60
N ASN A 58 -22.07 0.76 8.68
CA ASN A 58 -23.47 0.32 8.61
C ASN A 58 -24.13 0.41 9.99
N TYR A 59 -24.05 1.60 10.59
CA TYR A 59 -24.58 1.92 11.91
C TYR A 59 -25.77 2.88 11.80
N GLN A 60 -26.88 2.52 12.43
CA GLN A 60 -28.15 3.27 12.43
C GLN A 60 -28.61 3.68 13.85
N GLY A 61 -27.76 3.48 14.86
CA GLY A 61 -28.08 3.90 16.22
C GLY A 61 -28.03 5.43 16.41
N SER A 62 -28.54 5.87 17.55
CA SER A 62 -28.69 7.31 17.84
C SER A 62 -27.39 8.02 18.25
N PRO A 63 -26.48 7.43 19.05
CA PRO A 63 -25.19 8.06 19.35
C PRO A 63 -24.38 8.39 18.10
N GLU A 64 -23.86 9.60 18.02
CA GLU A 64 -22.97 9.95 16.91
C GLU A 64 -21.58 9.33 17.11
N PRO A 65 -21.07 8.56 16.13
CA PRO A 65 -19.73 8.02 16.21
C PRO A 65 -18.69 9.14 16.15
N THR A 66 -17.54 8.91 16.77
CA THR A 66 -16.41 9.85 16.81
C THR A 66 -15.08 9.12 16.68
N ILE A 67 -14.08 9.76 16.06
CA ILE A 67 -12.71 9.27 16.09
C ILE A 67 -12.08 9.68 17.42
N ARG A 68 -11.74 8.70 18.27
CA ARG A 68 -11.02 8.93 19.52
C ARG A 68 -9.53 9.17 19.27
N GLN A 69 -8.96 8.45 18.32
CA GLN A 69 -7.55 8.55 17.95
C GLN A 69 -7.37 8.15 16.50
N ALA A 70 -6.57 8.92 15.76
CA ALA A 70 -6.08 8.56 14.43
C ALA A 70 -4.66 9.11 14.22
N PRO A 71 -3.83 8.47 13.39
CA PRO A 71 -2.53 9.02 13.01
C PRO A 71 -2.70 10.32 12.22
N LEU A 72 -1.89 11.33 12.55
CA LEU A 72 -1.94 12.64 11.92
C LEU A 72 -1.62 12.58 10.41
N ASN A 73 -0.79 11.62 9.98
CA ASN A 73 -0.43 11.43 8.57
C ASN A 73 -1.59 10.96 7.69
N LEU A 74 -2.69 10.45 8.27
CA LEU A 74 -3.90 10.12 7.50
C LEU A 74 -4.82 11.33 7.28
N GLU A 75 -4.71 12.34 8.16
CA GLU A 75 -5.70 13.43 8.25
C GLU A 75 -7.15 12.88 8.25
N ALA A 76 -7.35 11.80 9.03
CA ALA A 76 -8.60 11.06 9.04
C ALA A 76 -9.76 11.88 9.62
N GLU A 77 -10.88 11.89 8.92
CA GLU A 77 -12.07 12.66 9.30
C GLU A 77 -13.33 11.82 9.18
N LEU A 78 -14.17 11.83 10.20
CA LEU A 78 -15.45 11.13 10.20
C LEU A 78 -16.57 12.10 9.83
N LYS A 79 -17.24 11.84 8.71
CA LYS A 79 -18.31 12.70 8.16
C LYS A 79 -19.44 11.85 7.60
N ARG A 80 -20.64 12.43 7.48
CA ARG A 80 -21.75 11.78 6.77
C ARG A 80 -21.53 11.84 5.26
N ALA A 81 -21.68 10.71 4.57
CA ALA A 81 -21.75 10.63 3.12
C ALA A 81 -23.16 10.98 2.61
N ASN A 82 -23.32 11.06 1.29
CA ASN A 82 -24.57 11.44 0.63
C ASN A 82 -25.73 10.47 0.92
N ASP A 83 -25.42 9.21 1.18
CA ASP A 83 -26.37 8.17 1.58
C ASP A 83 -26.75 8.22 3.07
N GLY A 84 -26.18 9.17 3.81
CA GLY A 84 -26.41 9.39 5.24
C GLY A 84 -25.56 8.53 6.17
N ARG A 85 -24.79 7.56 5.66
CA ARG A 85 -23.87 6.75 6.49
C ARG A 85 -22.71 7.58 6.99
N TRP A 86 -22.19 7.24 8.17
CA TRP A 86 -20.94 7.80 8.66
C TRP A 86 -19.78 7.12 7.97
N CYS A 87 -18.86 7.89 7.39
CA CYS A 87 -17.70 7.37 6.69
C CYS A 87 -16.42 8.04 7.16
N ILE A 88 -15.34 7.27 7.22
CA ILE A 88 -13.99 7.76 7.50
C ILE A 88 -13.37 8.17 6.16
N TYR A 89 -12.97 9.42 6.07
CA TYR A 89 -12.27 9.98 4.93
C TYR A 89 -10.80 10.14 5.26
N ILE A 90 -9.95 9.85 4.28
CA ILE A 90 -8.51 10.11 4.33
C ILE A 90 -8.27 11.34 3.47
N ASN A 91 -7.75 12.40 4.08
CA ASN A 91 -7.54 13.68 3.39
C ASN A 91 -6.08 13.91 2.96
N ARG A 92 -5.18 12.98 3.31
CA ARG A 92 -3.78 13.02 2.94
C ARG A 92 -3.37 11.78 2.17
N ARG A 93 -2.59 11.99 1.10
CA ARG A 93 -2.03 10.93 0.26
C ARG A 93 -1.03 10.12 1.10
N GLN A 94 -1.09 8.80 0.97
CA GLN A 94 -0.15 7.88 1.61
C GLN A 94 0.83 7.36 0.57
N ASP A 95 2.09 7.24 0.97
CA ASP A 95 3.22 6.78 0.15
C ASP A 95 3.98 5.71 0.98
N TYR A 96 4.10 4.50 0.48
CA TYR A 96 4.56 3.29 1.16
C TYR A 96 6.05 3.34 1.47
N GLU A 97 6.81 4.05 0.64
CA GLU A 97 8.25 4.24 0.75
C GLU A 97 8.58 5.17 1.93
N VAL A 98 7.69 6.12 2.26
CA VAL A 98 7.95 7.16 3.29
C VAL A 98 7.04 7.09 4.52
N ASP A 99 5.79 6.67 4.36
CA ASP A 99 4.78 6.69 5.42
C ASP A 99 4.77 5.38 6.24
N LYS A 100 3.99 5.42 7.33
CA LYS A 100 3.78 4.23 8.15
C LYS A 100 2.90 3.23 7.40
N ARG A 101 3.45 2.03 7.20
CA ARG A 101 2.76 0.89 6.57
C ARG A 101 1.56 0.36 7.36
N SER A 102 1.52 0.58 8.67
CA SER A 102 0.39 0.19 9.53
C SER A 102 -0.06 1.36 10.39
N ASN A 103 -1.35 1.66 10.33
CA ASN A 103 -2.01 2.75 11.03
C ASN A 103 -3.20 2.21 11.82
N ILE A 104 -3.47 2.78 13.00
CA ILE A 104 -4.58 2.37 13.86
C ILE A 104 -5.48 3.58 14.11
N ILE A 105 -6.76 3.44 13.74
CA ILE A 105 -7.81 4.40 14.08
C ILE A 105 -8.69 3.77 15.17
N LEU A 106 -8.90 4.50 16.27
CA LEU A 106 -9.83 4.12 17.33
C LEU A 106 -11.13 4.89 17.17
N LEU A 107 -12.20 4.15 16.89
CA LEU A 107 -13.53 4.67 16.63
C LEU A 107 -14.44 4.40 17.83
N VAL A 108 -15.09 5.44 18.35
CA VAL A 108 -16.11 5.31 19.39
C VAL A 108 -17.48 5.43 18.71
N VAL A 109 -18.39 4.49 18.98
CA VAL A 109 -19.75 4.52 18.43
C VAL A 109 -20.76 4.63 19.57
N GLU A 110 -20.97 3.56 20.33
CA GLU A 110 -21.99 3.52 21.38
C GLU A 110 -21.39 3.75 22.78
N ASN A 111 -20.21 3.18 23.04
CA ASN A 111 -19.58 3.21 24.36
C ASN A 111 -18.15 3.76 24.27
N PRO A 112 -17.85 4.92 24.90
CA PRO A 112 -16.50 5.51 24.86
C PRO A 112 -15.43 4.65 25.55
N ALA A 113 -15.83 3.75 26.45
CA ALA A 113 -14.90 2.84 27.12
C ALA A 113 -14.47 1.65 26.24
N VAL A 114 -15.20 1.38 25.15
CA VAL A 114 -15.00 0.22 24.29
C VAL A 114 -14.92 0.68 22.83
N PRO A 115 -13.76 1.21 22.39
CA PRO A 115 -13.59 1.65 21.01
C PRO A 115 -13.46 0.46 20.06
N TYR A 116 -13.95 0.64 18.84
CA TYR A 116 -13.67 -0.21 17.69
C TYR A 116 -12.29 0.15 17.13
N THR A 117 -11.54 -0.85 16.71
CA THR A 117 -10.21 -0.71 16.12
C THR A 117 -10.31 -0.85 14.61
N ILE A 118 -9.87 0.17 13.86
CA ILE A 118 -9.67 0.07 12.42
C ILE A 118 -8.17 -0.01 12.16
N LEU A 119 -7.69 -1.18 11.75
CA LEU A 119 -6.30 -1.42 11.43
C LEU A 119 -6.10 -1.25 9.93
N VAL A 120 -5.42 -0.17 9.53
CA VAL A 120 -5.16 0.18 8.14
C VAL A 120 -3.75 -0.24 7.77
N THR A 121 -3.62 -1.20 6.88
CA THR A 121 -2.37 -1.65 6.26
C THR A 121 -2.26 -1.05 4.86
N LEU A 122 -1.18 -0.30 4.64
CA LEU A 122 -0.84 0.25 3.34
C LEU A 122 -0.28 -0.86 2.44
N VAL A 123 -0.78 -0.94 1.22
CA VAL A 123 -0.37 -1.89 0.20
C VAL A 123 0.47 -1.15 -0.83
N ASN A 124 1.69 -1.62 -1.01
CA ASN A 124 2.65 -1.07 -1.95
C ASN A 124 2.14 -1.20 -3.40
N ILE A 125 2.42 -0.23 -4.26
CA ILE A 125 2.21 -0.29 -5.72
C ILE A 125 3.50 0.00 -6.48
N LEU A 126 3.45 -0.19 -7.80
CA LEU A 126 4.59 0.06 -8.68
C LEU A 126 4.51 1.48 -9.24
N ASP A 127 4.96 2.47 -8.46
CA ASP A 127 4.90 3.90 -8.80
C ASP A 127 6.28 4.58 -8.91
N ASN A 128 7.37 3.93 -8.48
CA ASN A 128 8.71 4.45 -8.66
C ASN A 128 9.45 3.77 -9.81
N ALA A 129 10.12 4.56 -10.64
CA ALA A 129 11.01 4.01 -11.67
C ALA A 129 12.33 3.51 -11.06
N PRO A 130 12.87 2.37 -11.51
CA PRO A 130 14.20 1.93 -11.09
C PRO A 130 15.28 2.90 -11.56
N VAL A 131 16.33 3.04 -10.74
CA VAL A 131 17.50 3.87 -11.03
C VAL A 131 18.73 2.98 -11.10
N MET A 132 19.46 3.04 -12.23
CA MET A 132 20.73 2.37 -12.40
C MET A 132 21.91 3.33 -12.17
N THR A 133 22.90 2.89 -11.39
CA THR A 133 24.15 3.64 -11.14
C THR A 133 25.37 2.73 -11.28
N ALA A 134 26.48 3.27 -11.79
CA ALA A 134 27.75 2.55 -11.82
C ALA A 134 28.41 2.57 -10.42
N GLU A 135 28.87 1.41 -9.95
CA GLU A 135 29.66 1.28 -8.73
C GLU A 135 31.14 1.58 -9.02
N GLY A 136 31.45 2.86 -9.17
CA GLY A 136 32.79 3.35 -9.44
C GLY A 136 33.15 3.36 -10.93
N ASN A 137 34.46 3.46 -11.19
CA ASN A 137 34.97 3.50 -12.55
C ASN A 137 35.03 2.09 -13.14
N CYS A 138 34.62 1.99 -14.40
CA CYS A 138 34.66 0.76 -15.18
C CYS A 138 35.74 0.89 -16.25
N GLU A 139 36.65 -0.07 -16.29
CA GLU A 139 37.64 -0.20 -17.34
C GLU A 139 37.51 -1.58 -17.97
N ILE A 140 37.48 -1.61 -19.30
CA ILE A 140 37.26 -2.82 -20.09
C ILE A 140 38.34 -2.90 -21.16
N GLU A 141 38.95 -4.07 -21.28
CA GLU A 141 39.89 -4.37 -22.36
C GLU A 141 39.12 -4.59 -23.67
N GLU A 142 39.43 -3.80 -24.70
CA GLU A 142 38.72 -3.76 -25.98
C GLU A 142 38.78 -5.08 -26.78
N GLN A 143 39.82 -5.90 -26.59
CA GLN A 143 40.06 -7.11 -27.41
C GLN A 143 39.73 -8.43 -26.70
N ARG A 144 38.99 -8.36 -25.61
CA ARG A 144 38.61 -9.56 -24.86
C ARG A 144 37.24 -10.04 -25.34
N ASP A 145 37.20 -11.23 -25.94
CA ASP A 145 35.95 -11.86 -26.35
C ASP A 145 35.28 -12.58 -25.16
N ASP A 146 33.94 -12.57 -25.13
CA ASP A 146 33.06 -13.31 -24.21
C ASP A 146 33.55 -13.35 -22.75
N PHE A 147 33.39 -12.23 -22.05
CA PHE A 147 33.80 -12.13 -20.65
C PHE A 147 32.81 -11.29 -19.84
N VAL A 148 32.65 -11.65 -18.57
CA VAL A 148 31.95 -10.81 -17.59
C VAL A 148 32.98 -9.88 -16.96
N SER A 149 32.82 -8.58 -17.16
CA SER A 149 33.70 -7.56 -16.60
C SER A 149 33.53 -7.44 -15.08
N GLY A 150 34.51 -6.80 -14.43
CA GLY A 150 34.36 -6.35 -13.04
C GLY A 150 33.50 -5.10 -12.89
N CYS A 151 33.00 -4.54 -14.00
CA CYS A 151 32.16 -3.36 -13.97
C CYS A 151 30.82 -3.73 -13.37
N LEU A 152 30.44 -3.01 -12.32
CA LEU A 152 29.29 -3.33 -11.50
C LEU A 152 28.32 -2.16 -11.55
N PHE A 153 27.06 -2.47 -11.77
CA PHE A 153 25.96 -1.52 -11.83
C PHE A 153 24.96 -1.91 -10.76
N ASN A 154 24.59 -0.97 -9.90
CA ASN A 154 23.51 -1.14 -8.95
C ASN A 154 22.22 -0.61 -9.57
N VAL A 155 21.16 -1.40 -9.51
CA VAL A 155 19.81 -0.95 -9.79
C VAL A 155 19.05 -0.89 -8.49
N TYR A 156 18.67 0.31 -8.11
CA TYR A 156 17.80 0.60 -6.98
C TYR A 156 16.36 0.76 -7.45
N HIS A 157 15.42 0.19 -6.70
CA HIS A 157 13.99 0.38 -6.90
C HIS A 157 13.33 0.67 -5.56
N ALA A 158 12.63 1.80 -5.43
CA ALA A 158 12.06 2.22 -4.15
C ALA A 158 10.95 1.27 -3.68
N ASP A 159 10.10 0.83 -4.60
CA ASP A 159 9.03 -0.15 -4.32
C ASP A 159 9.58 -1.54 -3.99
N GLY A 160 10.82 -1.80 -4.38
CA GLY A 160 11.52 -3.06 -4.16
C GLY A 160 11.29 -4.11 -5.25
N PHE A 161 11.91 -5.28 -5.05
CA PHE A 161 11.97 -6.42 -5.97
C PHE A 161 11.16 -7.62 -5.47
N GLU A 162 10.01 -7.39 -4.85
CA GLU A 162 9.17 -8.45 -4.28
C GLU A 162 8.30 -9.09 -5.37
N VAL A 163 8.40 -10.43 -5.54
CA VAL A 163 7.59 -11.16 -6.52
C VAL A 163 6.12 -11.11 -6.09
N ASN A 164 5.27 -10.47 -6.89
CA ASN A 164 3.83 -10.36 -6.66
C ASN A 164 3.44 -9.75 -5.30
N GLY A 165 4.36 -9.05 -4.63
CA GLY A 165 4.12 -8.42 -3.32
C GLY A 165 3.55 -6.99 -3.41
N ILE A 166 3.65 -6.37 -4.59
CA ILE A 166 3.40 -4.95 -4.81
C ILE A 166 2.15 -4.83 -5.68
N GLY A 167 0.98 -4.61 -5.10
CA GLY A 167 -0.29 -4.52 -5.84
C GLY A 167 -0.57 -5.74 -6.74
N ASN A 168 -0.04 -6.93 -6.40
CA ASN A 168 -0.05 -8.13 -7.26
C ASN A 168 0.66 -7.94 -8.63
N THR A 169 1.60 -7.00 -8.70
CA THR A 169 2.51 -6.77 -9.84
C THR A 169 3.91 -7.31 -9.53
N SER A 170 4.65 -7.69 -10.56
CA SER A 170 6.01 -8.24 -10.44
C SER A 170 7.04 -7.18 -10.83
N THR A 171 7.76 -6.64 -9.85
CA THR A 171 8.91 -5.75 -10.09
C THR A 171 10.19 -6.51 -10.43
N ASN A 172 10.13 -7.84 -10.43
CA ASN A 172 11.28 -8.68 -10.79
C ASN A 172 11.56 -8.73 -12.28
N GLU A 173 10.61 -8.29 -13.10
CA GLU A 173 10.71 -8.23 -14.55
C GLU A 173 11.35 -6.90 -14.96
N LEU A 174 12.68 -6.86 -14.90
CA LEU A 174 13.47 -5.73 -15.39
C LEU A 174 14.13 -6.09 -16.71
N SER A 175 13.98 -5.20 -17.70
CA SER A 175 14.80 -5.21 -18.92
C SER A 175 15.65 -3.95 -18.97
N PHE A 176 16.96 -4.12 -19.09
CA PHE A 176 17.87 -3.02 -19.37
C PHE A 176 18.39 -3.19 -20.78
N ALA A 177 18.34 -2.11 -21.56
CA ALA A 177 19.00 -2.03 -22.84
C ALA A 177 20.17 -1.05 -22.71
N ILE A 178 21.27 -1.38 -23.37
CA ILE A 178 22.33 -0.41 -23.59
C ILE A 178 21.87 0.46 -24.76
N ASP A 179 21.79 1.77 -24.53
CA ASP A 179 21.54 2.71 -25.61
C ASP A 179 22.56 2.45 -26.72
N ASP A 180 22.08 2.33 -27.96
CA ASP A 180 22.92 2.01 -29.11
C ASP A 180 23.73 3.21 -29.60
N ALA A 181 24.44 3.85 -28.67
CA ALA A 181 25.45 4.82 -28.97
C ALA A 181 26.64 4.09 -29.60
N SER A 182 26.77 4.19 -30.92
CA SER A 182 27.90 3.65 -31.70
C SER A 182 28.04 2.12 -31.66
N GLY A 183 26.94 1.35 -31.64
CA GLY A 183 27.00 -0.12 -31.68
C GLY A 183 27.19 -0.77 -30.31
N ALA A 184 27.12 -0.02 -29.20
CA ALA A 184 27.42 -0.55 -27.86
C ALA A 184 26.54 -1.75 -27.46
N GLY A 185 25.29 -1.80 -27.92
CA GLY A 185 24.39 -2.92 -27.69
C GLY A 185 24.76 -4.21 -28.46
N GLU A 186 25.58 -4.11 -29.51
CA GLU A 186 26.12 -5.28 -30.22
C GLU A 186 27.30 -5.91 -29.46
N HIS A 187 28.04 -5.09 -28.72
CA HIS A 187 29.27 -5.47 -28.03
C HIS A 187 29.08 -5.79 -26.55
N PHE A 188 28.01 -5.30 -25.92
CA PHE A 188 27.82 -5.42 -24.49
C PHE A 188 26.38 -5.79 -24.11
N GLU A 189 26.24 -6.52 -23.01
CA GLU A 189 24.95 -6.75 -22.35
C GLU A 189 25.07 -6.65 -20.83
N TYR A 190 23.98 -6.33 -20.15
CA TYR A 190 23.89 -6.45 -18.70
C TYR A 190 23.54 -7.88 -18.29
N VAL A 191 24.36 -8.47 -17.43
CA VAL A 191 24.11 -9.78 -16.82
C VAL A 191 23.99 -9.64 -15.31
N VAL A 192 23.12 -10.41 -14.67
CA VAL A 192 22.96 -10.37 -13.21
C VAL A 192 24.29 -10.74 -12.54
N ALA A 193 24.72 -9.93 -11.57
CA ALA A 193 25.95 -10.17 -10.84
C ALA A 193 25.85 -11.45 -10.02
N ALA A 194 26.95 -12.22 -9.96
CA ALA A 194 26.98 -13.50 -9.25
C ALA A 194 26.75 -13.36 -7.72
N LYS A 195 27.11 -12.21 -7.15
CA LYS A 195 26.92 -11.92 -5.73
C LYS A 195 25.71 -10.99 -5.57
N PRO A 196 24.73 -11.33 -4.72
CA PRO A 196 23.62 -10.43 -4.43
C PRO A 196 24.08 -9.24 -3.60
N HIS A 197 23.41 -8.10 -3.80
CA HIS A 197 23.58 -6.92 -2.95
C HIS A 197 23.19 -7.25 -1.50
N PRO A 198 23.81 -6.65 -0.46
CA PRO A 198 23.44 -6.87 0.95
C PRO A 198 21.98 -6.53 1.29
N GLN A 199 21.33 -5.72 0.46
CA GLN A 199 19.92 -5.33 0.55
C GLN A 199 19.17 -5.72 -0.73
N PRO A 200 18.96 -7.03 -0.98
CA PRO A 200 18.47 -7.54 -2.26
C PRO A 200 17.00 -7.19 -2.52
N ASN A 201 16.24 -6.82 -1.48
CA ASN A 201 14.83 -6.43 -1.62
C ASN A 201 14.67 -5.12 -2.37
N TYR A 202 15.67 -4.24 -2.39
CA TYR A 202 15.60 -2.93 -3.06
C TYR A 202 16.70 -2.72 -4.09
N ASN A 203 17.66 -3.65 -4.17
CA ASN A 203 18.83 -3.51 -5.01
C ASN A 203 19.13 -4.80 -5.76
N LYS A 204 19.37 -4.67 -7.06
CA LYS A 204 19.92 -5.74 -7.90
C LYS A 204 21.23 -5.26 -8.52
N GLN A 205 22.22 -6.14 -8.55
CA GLN A 205 23.51 -5.84 -9.14
C GLN A 205 23.64 -6.52 -10.50
N TYR A 206 24.23 -5.81 -11.46
CA TYR A 206 24.49 -6.27 -12.81
C TYR A 206 25.95 -6.04 -13.16
N ASN A 207 26.56 -7.00 -13.86
CA ASN A 207 27.83 -6.81 -14.52
C ASN A 207 27.63 -6.50 -16.00
N LEU A 208 28.60 -5.81 -16.60
CA LEU A 208 28.66 -5.72 -18.06
C LEU A 208 29.38 -6.95 -18.61
N ARG A 209 28.75 -7.65 -19.56
CA ARG A 209 29.39 -8.73 -20.31
C ARG A 209 29.74 -8.23 -21.70
N GLY A 210 30.98 -8.44 -22.11
CA GLY A 210 31.41 -8.25 -23.50
C GLY A 210 30.97 -9.43 -24.35
N LEU A 211 30.35 -9.16 -25.49
CA LEU A 211 29.79 -10.14 -26.41
C LEU A 211 30.77 -10.47 -27.53
N ARG A 212 31.27 -9.44 -28.22
CA ARG A 212 32.37 -9.40 -29.21
C ARG A 212 32.33 -8.10 -29.98
#